data_AF-M7CVB6-F1
#
_entry.id   AF-M7CVB6-F1
#
_cell.length_a   1.000
_cell.length_b   1.000
_cell.length_c   1.000
_cell.angle_alpha   90.00
_cell.angle_beta   90.00
_cell.angle_gamma   90.00
#
_symmetry.space_group_name_H-M   'P 1'
#
loop_
_entity.id
_entity.type
_entity.pdbx_description
1 polymer ?
#
loop_
_entity_poly.entity_id
_entity_poly.type
_entity_poly.pdbx_seq_one_letter_code
_entity_poly.pdbx_strand_id
1 'polypeptide(L)'
;MNRRKLSTMAAGALASALLIASPLALADHHGKDAYGKRDMSQLCQEFREGTGKFSPEARQERREKYRAEADKRHAEMADRLKLDNEQRKVWDEMQMERRQQHEARAEKWRERLAERCTNQDK
;
A
#
# COMPACT_ATOMS: atom_id res chain seq x y z
N MET A 1 -49.21 12.62 15.03
CA MET A 1 -48.41 11.54 14.41
C MET A 1 -47.10 12.10 13.86
N ASN A 2 -45.99 11.45 14.21
CA ASN A 2 -44.62 11.99 14.21
C ASN A 2 -43.99 12.17 12.81
N ARG A 3 -43.78 13.42 12.38
CA ARG A 3 -42.94 13.78 11.20
C ARG A 3 -41.45 13.40 11.34
N ARG A 4 -41.00 13.05 12.55
CA ARG A 4 -39.61 12.69 12.86
C ARG A 4 -39.20 11.27 12.41
N LYS A 5 -40.14 10.44 11.95
CA LYS A 5 -39.87 9.04 11.54
C LYS A 5 -39.60 8.87 10.04
N LEU A 6 -39.90 9.87 9.21
CA LEU A 6 -39.67 9.78 7.76
C LEU A 6 -38.20 10.06 7.38
N SER A 7 -37.49 10.86 8.17
CA SER A 7 -36.12 11.31 7.87
C SER A 7 -35.07 10.21 8.09
N THR A 8 -35.30 9.30 9.03
CA THR A 8 -34.34 8.25 9.39
C THR A 8 -34.37 7.05 8.44
N MET A 9 -35.44 6.86 7.67
CA MET A 9 -35.55 5.75 6.71
C MET A 9 -34.91 6.05 5.35
N ALA A 10 -34.67 7.31 5.00
CA ALA A 10 -34.10 7.69 3.71
C ALA A 10 -32.57 7.55 3.64
N ALA A 11 -31.87 7.52 4.78
CA ALA A 11 -30.39 7.44 4.81
C ALA A 11 -29.84 6.02 4.58
N GLY A 12 -30.64 4.97 4.81
CA GLY A 12 -30.19 3.58 4.67
C GLY A 12 -30.21 3.04 3.23
N ALA A 13 -31.00 3.65 2.34
CA ALA A 13 -31.23 3.10 0.99
C ALA A 13 -30.15 3.44 -0.04
N LEU A 14 -29.33 4.48 0.19
CA LEU A 14 -28.33 4.94 -0.79
C LEU A 14 -27.02 4.15 -0.75
N ALA A 15 -26.71 3.44 0.35
CA ALA A 15 -25.45 2.71 0.49
C ALA A 15 -25.39 1.40 -0.32
N SER A 16 -26.54 0.78 -0.60
CA SER A 16 -26.60 -0.56 -1.22
C SER A 16 -26.43 -0.55 -2.74
N ALA A 17 -26.66 0.59 -3.41
CA ALA A 17 -26.58 0.68 -4.87
C ALA A 17 -25.14 0.77 -5.42
N LEU A 18 -24.17 1.23 -4.61
CA LEU A 18 -22.78 1.39 -5.05
C LEU A 18 -21.98 0.08 -5.05
N LEU A 19 -22.45 -0.96 -4.35
CA LEU A 19 -21.72 -2.22 -4.19
C LEU A 19 -21.95 -3.23 -5.32
N ILE A 20 -23.03 -3.10 -6.10
CA ILE A 20 -23.41 -4.10 -7.11
C ILE A 20 -22.70 -3.86 -8.46
N ALA A 21 -22.26 -2.64 -8.74
CA ALA A 21 -21.78 -2.27 -10.07
C ALA A 21 -20.28 -2.56 -10.35
N SER A 22 -19.45 -2.92 -9.38
CA SER A 22 -17.99 -2.76 -9.55
C SER A 22 -17.04 -3.90 -9.09
N PRO A 23 -17.36 -5.20 -9.19
CA PRO A 23 -16.30 -6.21 -9.21
C PRO A 23 -15.88 -6.63 -10.63
N LEU A 24 -16.81 -6.63 -11.59
CA LEU A 24 -16.57 -7.18 -12.94
C LEU A 24 -15.78 -6.24 -13.86
N ALA A 25 -15.84 -4.93 -13.63
CA ALA A 25 -15.07 -3.94 -14.40
C ALA A 25 -13.60 -3.82 -13.96
N LEU A 26 -13.25 -4.28 -12.76
CA LEU A 26 -11.88 -4.23 -12.24
C LEU A 26 -11.10 -5.54 -12.46
N ALA A 27 -11.79 -6.63 -12.82
CA ALA A 27 -11.18 -7.95 -12.94
C ALA A 27 -10.34 -8.12 -14.22
N ASP A 28 -10.59 -7.31 -15.27
CA ASP A 28 -9.97 -7.47 -16.59
C ASP A 28 -8.71 -6.61 -16.81
N HIS A 29 -8.17 -6.04 -15.73
CA HIS A 29 -6.93 -5.25 -15.77
C HIS A 29 -5.78 -5.90 -14.99
N HIS A 30 -5.76 -7.23 -14.93
CA HIS A 30 -4.49 -7.95 -14.75
C HIS A 30 -3.72 -7.94 -16.08
N GLY A 31 -3.23 -6.75 -16.43
CA GLY A 31 -2.35 -6.53 -17.55
C GLY A 31 -1.13 -7.45 -17.44
N LYS A 32 -0.91 -8.20 -18.52
CA LYS A 32 0.32 -8.86 -18.96
C LYS A 32 1.52 -8.61 -18.04
N ASP A 33 2.12 -9.69 -17.57
CA ASP A 33 3.40 -9.74 -16.87
C ASP A 33 4.49 -8.91 -17.58
N ALA A 34 4.50 -7.60 -17.34
CA ALA A 34 5.54 -6.67 -17.76
C ALA A 34 6.68 -6.59 -16.73
N TYR A 35 6.68 -7.50 -15.76
CA TYR A 35 7.88 -7.77 -14.97
C TYR A 35 8.77 -8.65 -15.84
N GLY A 36 9.57 -8.00 -16.70
CA GLY A 36 10.69 -8.64 -17.38
C GLY A 36 11.39 -9.56 -16.39
N LYS A 37 11.55 -10.84 -16.74
CA LYS A 37 12.14 -11.87 -15.88
C LYS A 37 13.42 -11.33 -15.28
N ARG A 38 13.32 -10.83 -14.04
CA ARG A 38 14.46 -10.29 -13.33
C ARG A 38 15.37 -11.48 -13.11
N ASP A 39 16.62 -11.37 -13.53
CA ASP A 39 17.57 -12.46 -13.35
C ASP A 39 17.68 -12.77 -11.85
N MET A 40 17.11 -13.91 -11.46
CA MET A 40 17.06 -14.33 -10.06
C MET A 40 18.46 -14.65 -9.55
N SER A 41 19.38 -15.08 -10.41
CA SER A 41 20.76 -15.36 -10.03
C SER A 41 21.47 -14.07 -9.60
N GLN A 42 21.42 -13.03 -10.44
CA GLN A 42 21.96 -11.70 -10.13
C GLN A 42 21.29 -11.12 -8.89
N LEU A 43 19.96 -11.24 -8.79
CA LEU A 43 19.22 -10.75 -7.63
C LEU A 43 19.66 -11.41 -6.32
N CYS A 44 19.87 -12.72 -6.33
CA CYS A 44 20.31 -13.48 -5.17
C CYS A 44 21.76 -13.21 -4.81
N GLN A 45 22.61 -12.98 -5.81
CA GLN A 45 23.99 -12.53 -5.62
C GLN A 45 24.00 -11.15 -4.92
N GLU A 46 23.31 -10.16 -5.48
CA GLU A 46 23.21 -8.82 -4.87
C GLU A 46 22.61 -8.88 -3.45
N PHE A 47 21.64 -9.78 -3.21
CA PHE A 47 21.02 -9.95 -1.91
C PHE A 47 22.00 -10.52 -0.87
N ARG A 48 22.79 -11.54 -1.25
CA ARG A 48 23.80 -12.16 -0.38
C ARG A 48 24.98 -11.23 -0.10
N GLU A 49 25.49 -10.59 -1.14
CA GLU A 49 26.62 -9.66 -1.05
C GLU A 49 26.23 -8.32 -0.44
N GLY A 50 24.92 -8.03 -0.36
CA GLY A 50 24.42 -6.75 0.13
C GLY A 50 24.80 -5.60 -0.79
N THR A 51 24.88 -5.84 -2.10
CA THR A 51 25.28 -4.86 -3.12
C THR A 51 24.08 -4.36 -3.92
N GLY A 52 24.30 -3.41 -4.82
CA GLY A 52 23.25 -2.84 -5.67
C GLY A 52 22.07 -2.31 -4.85
N LYS A 53 20.87 -2.83 -5.11
CA LYS A 53 19.66 -2.37 -4.40
C LYS A 53 19.60 -2.80 -2.93
N PHE A 54 20.44 -3.73 -2.48
CA PHE A 54 20.49 -4.20 -1.11
C PHE A 54 21.57 -3.53 -0.27
N SER A 55 22.40 -2.66 -0.88
CA SER A 55 23.39 -1.90 -0.12
C SER A 55 22.73 -1.05 0.97
N PRO A 56 23.41 -0.85 2.12
CA PRO A 56 22.89 0.01 3.19
C PRO A 56 22.48 1.40 2.68
N GLU A 57 23.30 1.99 1.82
CA GLU A 57 23.10 3.32 1.24
C GLU A 57 21.87 3.34 0.34
N ALA A 58 21.79 2.42 -0.62
CA ALA A 58 20.65 2.33 -1.54
C ALA A 58 19.35 1.98 -0.81
N ARG A 59 19.41 1.20 0.27
CA ARG A 59 18.25 0.93 1.14
C ARG A 59 17.82 2.17 1.90
N GLN A 60 18.76 2.93 2.44
CA GLN A 60 18.47 4.15 3.17
C GLN A 60 17.86 5.21 2.24
N GLU A 61 18.49 5.49 1.11
CA GLU A 61 18.02 6.46 0.13
C GLU A 61 16.59 6.13 -0.34
N ARG A 62 16.31 4.85 -0.69
CA ARG A 62 14.95 4.45 -1.08
C ARG A 62 13.93 4.65 0.05
N ARG A 63 14.29 4.30 1.29
CA ARG A 63 13.37 4.46 2.44
C ARG A 63 13.06 5.93 2.68
N GLU A 64 14.08 6.78 2.65
CA GLU A 64 13.92 8.23 2.87
C GLU A 64 13.07 8.84 1.76
N LYS A 65 13.39 8.56 0.49
CA LYS A 65 12.61 9.03 -0.66
C LYS A 65 11.15 8.59 -0.56
N TYR A 66 10.91 7.31 -0.27
CA TYR A 66 9.55 6.79 -0.15
C TYR A 66 8.79 7.41 1.02
N ARG A 67 9.44 7.58 2.19
CA ARG A 67 8.83 8.23 3.36
C ARG A 67 8.46 9.68 3.05
N ALA A 68 9.39 10.46 2.49
CA ALA A 68 9.16 11.85 2.14
C ALA A 68 8.00 12.00 1.13
N GLU A 69 7.97 11.16 0.09
CA GLU A 69 6.90 11.19 -0.91
C GLU A 69 5.55 10.74 -0.34
N ALA A 70 5.54 9.75 0.54
CA ALA A 70 4.33 9.30 1.24
C ALA A 70 3.79 10.39 2.18
N ASP A 71 4.67 11.06 2.94
CA ASP A 71 4.31 12.14 3.86
C ASP A 71 3.76 13.36 3.12
N LYS A 72 4.42 13.73 2.02
CA LYS A 72 3.94 14.80 1.15
C LYS A 72 2.52 14.50 0.62
N ARG A 73 2.31 13.32 0.04
CA ARG A 73 0.98 12.92 -0.47
C ARG A 73 -0.07 12.85 0.63
N HIS A 74 0.32 12.38 1.81
CA HIS A 74 -0.57 12.27 2.97
C HIS A 74 -1.06 13.65 3.42
N ALA A 75 -0.16 14.63 3.52
CA ALA A 75 -0.49 16.02 3.86
C ALA A 75 -1.33 16.70 2.77
N GLU A 76 -0.90 16.61 1.50
CA GLU A 76 -1.64 17.19 0.36
C GLU A 76 -3.08 16.65 0.28
N MET A 77 -3.27 15.37 0.59
CA MET A 77 -4.60 14.76 0.63
C MET A 77 -5.45 15.31 1.78
N ALA A 78 -4.88 15.49 2.97
CA ALA A 78 -5.58 16.08 4.11
C ALA A 78 -6.06 17.50 3.79
N ASP A 79 -5.23 18.29 3.11
CA ASP A 79 -5.57 19.65 2.68
C ASP A 79 -6.65 19.64 1.59
N ARG A 80 -6.52 18.76 0.59
CA ARG A 80 -7.51 18.62 -0.49
C ARG A 80 -8.89 18.20 0.03
N LEU A 81 -8.91 17.32 1.02
CA LEU A 81 -10.13 16.88 1.69
C LEU A 81 -10.64 17.89 2.72
N LYS A 82 -9.87 18.95 2.99
CA LYS A 82 -10.18 20.00 3.99
C LYS A 82 -10.47 19.40 5.37
N LEU A 83 -9.67 18.41 5.76
CA LEU A 83 -9.84 17.72 7.04
C LEU A 83 -9.64 18.70 8.21
N ASP A 84 -10.54 18.64 9.18
CA ASP A 84 -10.40 19.35 10.45
C ASP A 84 -9.37 18.66 11.37
N ASN A 85 -9.13 19.24 12.55
CA ASN A 85 -8.09 18.75 13.47
C ASN A 85 -8.33 17.31 13.96
N GLU A 86 -9.58 16.95 14.26
CA GLU A 86 -9.90 15.60 14.75
C GLU A 86 -9.81 14.57 13.62
N GLN A 87 -10.27 14.93 12.42
CA GLN A 87 -10.14 14.10 11.23
C GLN A 87 -8.68 13.91 10.83
N ARG A 88 -7.84 14.94 10.97
CA ARG A 88 -6.39 14.86 10.72
C ARG A 88 -5.70 13.92 11.69
N LYS A 89 -6.10 13.90 12.96
CA LYS A 89 -5.56 12.94 13.93
C LYS A 89 -5.83 11.49 13.50
N VAL A 90 -7.07 11.18 13.10
CA VAL A 90 -7.43 9.86 12.56
C VAL A 90 -6.66 9.56 11.26
N TRP A 91 -6.53 10.55 10.39
CA TRP A 91 -5.78 10.44 9.15
C TRP A 91 -4.30 10.05 9.42
N ASP A 92 -3.66 10.70 10.39
CA ASP A 92 -2.28 10.41 10.79
C ASP A 92 -2.13 9.03 11.42
N GLU A 93 -3.08 8.60 12.25
CA GLU A 93 -3.13 7.23 12.79
C GLU A 93 -3.19 6.19 11.66
N MET A 94 -4.06 6.39 10.66
CA MET A 94 -4.13 5.51 9.48
C MET A 94 -2.81 5.46 8.70
N GLN A 95 -2.07 6.56 8.63
CA GLN A 95 -0.77 6.58 7.96
C GLN A 95 0.29 5.81 8.75
N MET A 96 0.26 5.90 10.09
CA MET A 96 1.13 5.11 10.95
C MET A 96 0.86 3.61 10.81
N GLU A 97 -0.40 3.20 10.80
CA GLU A 97 -0.78 1.80 10.55
C GLU A 97 -0.29 1.33 9.17
N ARG A 98 -0.47 2.16 8.12
CA ARG A 98 0.03 1.84 6.78
C ARG A 98 1.54 1.65 6.74
N ARG A 99 2.31 2.45 7.50
CA ARG A 99 3.77 2.29 7.61
C ARG A 99 4.12 0.95 8.24
N GLN A 100 3.49 0.59 9.35
CA GLN A 100 3.72 -0.69 10.03
C GLN A 100 3.41 -1.88 9.11
N GLN A 101 2.28 -1.84 8.41
CA GLN A 101 1.90 -2.88 7.43
C GLN A 101 2.88 -2.94 6.25
N HIS A 102 3.43 -1.81 5.82
CA HIS A 102 4.44 -1.79 4.77
C HIS A 102 5.75 -2.43 5.26
N GLU A 103 6.19 -2.14 6.48
CA GLU A 103 7.38 -2.73 7.10
C GLU A 103 7.24 -4.25 7.25
N ALA A 104 6.11 -4.74 7.77
CA ALA A 104 5.82 -6.17 7.86
C ALA A 104 5.81 -6.87 6.49
N ARG A 105 5.25 -6.22 5.45
CA ARG A 105 5.29 -6.75 4.08
C ARG A 105 6.71 -6.79 3.51
N ALA A 106 7.52 -5.78 3.82
CA ALA A 106 8.91 -5.72 3.37
C ALA A 106 9.74 -6.84 4.02
N GLU A 107 9.53 -7.14 5.30
CA GLU A 107 10.17 -8.26 5.99
C GLU A 107 9.78 -9.60 5.39
N LYS A 108 8.48 -9.86 5.24
CA LYS A 108 7.98 -11.09 4.60
C LYS A 108 8.49 -11.26 3.17
N TRP A 109 8.64 -10.16 2.43
CA TRP A 109 9.24 -10.19 1.09
C TRP A 109 10.73 -10.58 1.14
N ARG A 110 11.49 -10.07 2.12
CA ARG A 110 12.90 -10.44 2.32
C ARG A 110 13.05 -11.92 2.69
N GLU A 111 12.19 -12.45 3.56
CA GLU A 111 12.18 -13.88 3.93
C GLU A 111 11.95 -14.77 2.70
N ARG A 112 10.92 -14.45 1.91
CA ARG A 112 10.61 -15.18 0.67
C ARG A 112 11.74 -15.09 -0.35
N LEU A 113 12.42 -13.95 -0.42
CA LEU A 113 13.58 -13.81 -1.29
C LEU A 113 14.73 -14.70 -0.81
N ALA A 114 15.01 -14.72 0.50
CA ALA A 114 16.04 -15.57 1.07
C ALA A 114 15.77 -17.06 0.79
N GLU A 115 14.52 -17.51 0.97
CA GLU A 115 14.11 -18.89 0.65
C GLU A 115 14.33 -19.23 -0.83
N ARG A 116 13.92 -18.33 -1.74
CA ARG A 116 14.12 -18.53 -3.19
C ARG A 116 15.60 -18.62 -3.54
N CYS A 117 16.44 -17.77 -2.96
CA CYS A 117 17.88 -17.80 -3.19
C CYS A 117 18.52 -19.09 -2.70
N THR A 118 18.13 -19.57 -1.52
CA THR A 118 18.60 -20.87 -0.98
C THR A 118 18.16 -22.04 -1.85
N ASN A 119 16.94 -22.02 -2.40
CA ASN A 119 16.44 -23.08 -3.27
C ASN A 119 17.05 -23.06 -4.68
N GLN A 120 17.55 -21.91 -5.14
CA GLN A 120 18.26 -21.78 -6.41
C GLN A 120 19.70 -22.32 -6.35
N ASP A 121 20.30 -22.33 -5.15
CA ASP A 121 21.66 -22.84 -4.91
C ASP A 121 21.72 -24.38 -4.69
N LYS A 122 20.57 -25.06 -4.70
CA LYS A 122 20.44 -26.53 -4.60
C LYS A 122 20.29 -27.16 -5.98
#